data_AF-A0A0F5VKE3-F1
#
_entry.id   AF-A0A0F5VKE3-F1
#
_cell.length_a   1.000
_cell.length_b   1.000
_cell.length_c   1.000
_cell.angle_alpha   90.00
_cell.angle_beta   90.00
_cell.angle_gamma   90.00
#
_symmetry.space_group_name_H-M   'P 1'
#
loop_
_entity.id
_entity.type
_entity.pdbx_description
1 polymer ?
#
loop_
_entity_poly.entity_id
_entity_poly.type
_entity_poly.pdbx_seq_one_letter_code
_entity_poly.pdbx_strand_id
1 'polypeptide(L)'
;IVKKRQRRLTGVDEMVLSLSAKGLTHGEIAAHLAEVYGAEVSKQTISTITDKVMDGMAEWQSRPLDRVYPVLFVDAINVKIRDGKVANRPIYVVMAVTVDGTRDILGIWAGDGG
;
A
#
# COMPACT_ATOMS: atom_id res chain seq x y z
N ILE A 1 -24.27 -2.39 -18.98
CA ILE A 1 -25.24 -3.39 -18.49
C ILE A 1 -24.82 -3.81 -17.08
N VAL A 2 -25.63 -3.51 -16.05
CA VAL A 2 -25.34 -3.84 -14.64
C VAL A 2 -25.89 -5.24 -14.34
N LYS A 3 -25.05 -6.16 -13.83
CA LYS A 3 -25.44 -7.54 -13.53
C LYS A 3 -26.29 -7.62 -12.26
N LYS A 4 -27.18 -8.62 -12.19
CA LYS A 4 -27.98 -8.89 -10.98
C LYS A 4 -27.04 -9.20 -9.80
N ARG A 5 -27.20 -8.47 -8.67
CA ARG A 5 -26.29 -8.41 -7.49
C ARG A 5 -25.03 -7.54 -7.63
N GLN A 6 -24.85 -6.82 -8.73
CA GLN A 6 -23.78 -5.82 -8.85
C GLN A 6 -24.14 -4.60 -8.01
N ARG A 7 -23.57 -4.51 -6.79
CA ARG A 7 -23.82 -3.46 -5.81
C ARG A 7 -22.92 -2.23 -5.96
N ARG A 8 -21.91 -2.25 -6.85
CA ARG A 8 -20.91 -1.17 -6.97
C ARG A 8 -20.83 -0.61 -8.39
N LEU A 9 -20.69 0.71 -8.46
CA LEU A 9 -20.21 1.44 -9.62
C LEU A 9 -18.78 0.95 -9.92
N THR A 10 -18.52 0.57 -11.17
CA THR A 10 -17.18 0.19 -11.65
C THR A 10 -16.23 1.39 -11.47
N GLY A 11 -15.11 1.20 -10.75
CA GLY A 11 -14.09 2.24 -10.54
C GLY A 11 -13.93 2.74 -9.08
N VAL A 12 -14.88 2.46 -8.18
CA VAL A 12 -14.76 2.87 -6.76
C VAL A 12 -13.56 2.21 -6.10
N ASP A 13 -13.30 0.93 -6.40
CA ASP A 13 -12.17 0.18 -5.83
C ASP A 13 -10.83 0.82 -6.22
N GLU A 14 -10.63 1.15 -7.50
CA GLU A 14 -9.41 1.81 -8.00
C GLU A 14 -9.22 3.19 -7.38
N MET A 15 -10.30 3.93 -7.20
CA MET A 15 -10.27 5.25 -6.57
C MET A 15 -9.92 5.17 -5.08
N VAL A 16 -10.49 4.19 -4.36
CA VAL A 16 -10.11 3.91 -2.97
C VAL A 16 -8.61 3.62 -2.88
N LEU A 17 -8.09 2.73 -3.74
CA LEU A 17 -6.65 2.40 -3.76
C LEU A 17 -5.79 3.63 -4.08
N SER A 18 -6.20 4.45 -5.06
CA SER A 18 -5.49 5.67 -5.44
C SER A 18 -5.43 6.69 -4.30
N LEU A 19 -6.55 6.90 -3.60
CA LEU A 19 -6.61 7.85 -2.47
C LEU A 19 -5.84 7.34 -1.24
N SER A 20 -5.89 6.03 -0.97
CA SER A 20 -5.04 5.40 0.05
C SER A 20 -3.56 5.57 -0.28
N ALA A 21 -3.15 5.34 -1.53
CA ALA A 21 -1.77 5.54 -1.98
C ALA A 21 -1.31 7.01 -1.88
N LYS A 22 -2.25 7.97 -1.96
CA LYS A 22 -1.99 9.40 -1.73
C LYS A 22 -1.93 9.78 -0.24
N GLY A 23 -2.12 8.83 0.67
CA GLY A 23 -1.97 9.04 2.11
C GLY A 23 -3.24 9.48 2.84
N LEU A 24 -4.41 9.44 2.19
CA LEU A 24 -5.67 9.77 2.86
C LEU A 24 -6.05 8.66 3.85
N THR A 25 -6.53 9.06 5.02
CA THR A 25 -7.12 8.17 6.00
C THR A 25 -8.43 7.57 5.49
N HIS A 26 -8.84 6.43 6.04
CA HIS A 26 -10.11 5.79 5.65
C HIS A 26 -11.33 6.70 5.88
N GLY A 27 -11.25 7.63 6.85
CA GLY A 27 -12.30 8.62 7.07
C GLY A 27 -12.35 9.68 5.97
N GLU A 28 -11.19 10.21 5.56
CA GLU A 28 -11.10 11.18 4.48
C GLU A 28 -11.52 10.58 3.13
N ILE A 29 -11.16 9.33 2.86
CA ILE A 29 -11.61 8.61 1.66
C ILE A 29 -13.13 8.46 1.65
N ALA A 30 -13.73 8.06 2.78
CA ALA A 30 -15.18 7.92 2.89
C ALA A 30 -15.90 9.26 2.68
N ALA A 31 -15.40 10.33 3.29
CA ALA A 31 -15.93 11.68 3.10
C ALA A 31 -15.80 12.14 1.64
N HIS A 32 -14.63 11.95 1.02
CA HIS A 32 -14.40 12.33 -0.37
C HIS A 32 -15.34 11.61 -1.34
N LEU A 33 -15.56 10.30 -1.13
CA LEU A 33 -16.47 9.52 -1.97
C LEU A 33 -17.94 9.96 -1.81
N ALA A 34 -18.35 10.34 -0.60
CA ALA A 34 -19.69 10.87 -0.36
C ALA A 34 -19.87 12.25 -0.99
N GLU A 35 -18.91 13.16 -0.81
CA GLU A 35 -18.99 14.55 -1.29
C GLU A 35 -18.91 14.67 -2.81
N VAL A 36 -17.97 13.98 -3.45
CA VAL A 36 -17.70 14.14 -4.90
C VAL A 36 -18.57 13.21 -5.75
N TYR A 37 -18.87 12.02 -5.25
CA TYR A 37 -19.54 10.97 -6.03
C TYR A 37 -20.90 10.53 -5.47
N GLY A 38 -21.36 11.10 -4.35
CA GLY A 38 -22.60 10.69 -3.70
C GLY A 38 -22.59 9.23 -3.21
N ALA A 39 -21.41 8.63 -3.09
CA ALA A 39 -21.24 7.22 -2.79
C ALA A 39 -20.92 7.02 -1.31
N GLU A 40 -21.87 6.49 -0.55
CA GLU A 40 -21.63 6.13 0.84
C GLU A 40 -20.82 4.82 0.93
N VAL A 41 -19.56 4.94 1.36
CA VAL A 41 -18.65 3.81 1.53
C VAL A 41 -18.15 3.77 2.97
N SER A 42 -18.36 2.63 3.65
CA SER A 42 -17.91 2.46 5.03
C SER A 42 -16.39 2.30 5.12
N LYS A 43 -15.79 2.68 6.27
CA LYS A 43 -14.37 2.44 6.55
C LYS A 43 -13.98 0.97 6.43
N GLN A 44 -14.86 0.06 6.84
CA GLN A 44 -14.63 -1.38 6.68
C GLN A 44 -14.59 -1.79 5.22
N THR A 45 -15.44 -1.21 4.37
CA THR A 45 -15.40 -1.45 2.93
C THR A 45 -14.09 -0.96 2.32
N ILE A 46 -13.61 0.21 2.73
CA ILE A 46 -12.31 0.75 2.31
C ILE A 46 -11.19 -0.21 2.69
N SER A 47 -11.16 -0.67 3.95
CA SER A 47 -10.19 -1.66 4.42
C SER A 47 -10.19 -2.93 3.56
N THR A 48 -11.37 -3.51 3.29
CA THR A 48 -11.48 -4.70 2.44
C THR A 48 -11.02 -4.46 1.01
N ILE A 49 -11.16 -3.24 0.48
CA ILE A 49 -10.64 -2.90 -0.85
C ILE A 49 -9.11 -2.80 -0.80
N THR A 50 -8.56 -2.12 0.21
CA THR A 50 -7.10 -2.00 0.36
C THR A 50 -6.43 -3.36 0.58
N ASP A 51 -7.10 -4.29 1.25
CA ASP A 51 -6.57 -5.65 1.47
C ASP A 51 -6.36 -6.42 0.15
N LYS A 52 -7.01 -6.02 -0.95
CA LYS A 52 -6.86 -6.70 -2.25
C LYS A 52 -5.47 -6.56 -2.85
N VAL A 53 -4.66 -5.58 -2.41
CA VAL A 53 -3.30 -5.41 -2.93
C VAL A 53 -2.27 -6.28 -2.19
N MET A 54 -2.68 -6.98 -1.12
CA MET A 54 -1.77 -7.80 -0.32
C MET A 54 -1.15 -8.94 -1.13
N ASP A 55 -1.92 -9.59 -2.00
CA ASP A 55 -1.41 -10.63 -2.88
C ASP A 55 -0.36 -10.06 -3.86
N GLY A 56 -0.65 -8.91 -4.47
CA GLY A 56 0.29 -8.21 -5.34
C GLY A 56 1.55 -7.73 -4.60
N MET A 57 1.43 -7.37 -3.31
CA MET A 57 2.57 -7.03 -2.47
C MET A 57 3.46 -8.25 -2.21
N ALA A 58 2.88 -9.43 -1.96
CA ALA A 58 3.63 -10.66 -1.78
C ALA A 58 4.33 -11.10 -3.07
N GLU A 59 3.65 -11.00 -4.22
CA GLU A 59 4.25 -11.23 -5.54
C GLU A 59 5.41 -10.27 -5.80
N TRP A 60 5.22 -8.97 -5.53
CA TRP A 60 6.27 -7.97 -5.68
C TRP A 60 7.46 -8.24 -4.75
N GLN A 61 7.23 -8.61 -3.50
CA GLN A 61 8.31 -8.94 -2.55
C GLN A 61 9.10 -10.20 -2.93
N SER A 62 8.47 -11.17 -3.60
CA SER A 62 9.07 -12.44 -4.00
C SER A 62 9.61 -12.44 -5.43
N ARG A 63 9.46 -11.33 -6.16
CA ARG A 63 9.92 -11.21 -7.55
C ARG A 63 11.43 -11.47 -7.65
N PRO A 64 11.90 -12.11 -8.74
CA PRO A 64 13.32 -12.30 -8.96
C PRO A 64 14.04 -10.96 -9.07
N LEU A 65 15.20 -10.86 -8.42
CA LEU A 65 16.08 -9.69 -8.49
C LEU A 65 17.21 -9.94 -9.50
N ASP A 66 17.82 -8.86 -9.97
CA ASP A 66 18.99 -8.95 -10.83
C ASP A 66 20.18 -9.52 -10.06
N ARG A 67 21.08 -10.18 -10.81
CA ARG A 67 22.26 -10.82 -10.22
C ARG A 67 23.25 -9.80 -9.62
N VAL A 68 23.28 -8.57 -10.12
CA VAL A 68 24.27 -7.55 -9.74
C VAL A 68 23.62 -6.18 -9.65
N TYR A 69 23.84 -5.50 -8.53
CA TYR A 69 23.52 -4.10 -8.32
C TYR A 69 24.80 -3.35 -7.92
N PRO A 70 25.29 -2.39 -8.74
CA PRO A 70 26.52 -1.66 -8.43
C PRO A 70 26.48 -0.86 -7.11
N VAL A 71 25.29 -0.39 -6.71
CA VAL A 71 25.11 0.41 -5.50
C VAL A 71 23.83 -0.02 -4.78
N LEU A 72 23.90 -0.12 -3.45
CA LEU A 72 22.78 -0.36 -2.55
C LEU A 72 22.69 0.75 -1.50
N PHE A 73 21.48 1.19 -1.23
CA PHE A 73 21.10 2.08 -0.14
C PHE A 73 20.19 1.31 0.81
N VAL A 74 20.49 1.39 2.10
CA VAL A 74 19.65 0.84 3.15
C VAL A 74 19.29 1.98 4.10
N ASP A 75 17.99 2.18 4.29
CA ASP A 75 17.46 3.20 5.20
C ASP A 75 16.45 2.58 6.17
N ALA A 76 16.23 3.25 7.29
CA ALA A 76 15.31 2.84 8.34
C ALA A 76 14.39 3.99 8.75
N ILE A 77 13.09 3.83 8.53
CA ILE A 77 12.06 4.80 8.92
C ILE A 77 11.34 4.26 10.15
N ASN A 78 11.40 4.98 11.27
CA ASN A 78 10.67 4.58 12.47
C ASN A 78 9.20 4.97 12.38
N VAL A 79 8.32 3.96 12.45
CA VAL A 79 6.86 4.13 12.37
C VAL A 79 6.21 3.60 13.64
N LYS A 80 5.19 4.29 14.15
CA LYS A 80 4.38 3.78 15.27
C LYS A 80 3.42 2.72 14.76
N ILE A 81 3.62 1.48 15.18
CA ILE A 81 2.79 0.33 14.80
C ILE A 81 2.10 -0.21 16.05
N ARG A 82 0.81 -0.55 15.94
CA ARG A 82 0.05 -1.22 16.98
C ARG A 82 0.03 -2.71 16.73
N ASP A 83 0.57 -3.47 17.66
CA ASP A 83 0.55 -4.92 17.68
C ASP A 83 0.43 -5.37 19.15
N GLY A 84 -0.82 -5.43 19.63
CA GLY A 84 -1.16 -5.41 21.05
C GLY A 84 -0.96 -4.02 21.68
N LYS A 85 0.30 -3.56 21.77
CA LYS A 85 0.67 -2.21 22.22
C LYS A 85 1.24 -1.37 21.05
N VAL A 86 1.16 -0.06 21.17
CA VAL A 86 1.80 0.86 20.20
C VAL A 86 3.28 0.97 20.53
N ALA A 87 4.14 0.67 19.58
CA ALA A 87 5.60 0.80 19.70
C ALA A 87 6.19 1.41 18.43
N ASN A 88 7.38 2.00 18.55
CA ASN A 88 8.16 2.40 17.38
C ASN A 88 8.79 1.16 16.79
N ARG A 89 8.50 0.87 15.52
CA ARG A 89 9.14 -0.21 14.77
C ARG A 89 9.89 0.39 13.57
N PRO A 90 11.14 -0.01 13.32
CA PRO A 90 11.84 0.41 12.13
C PRO A 90 11.26 -0.31 10.91
N ILE A 91 11.00 0.45 9.84
CA ILE A 91 10.74 -0.07 8.51
C ILE A 91 12.02 0.10 7.70
N TYR A 92 12.67 -1.01 7.38
CA TYR A 92 13.86 -1.05 6.54
C TYR A 92 13.47 -1.00 5.07
N VAL A 93 14.09 -0.10 4.31
CA VAL A 93 13.92 0.00 2.87
C VAL A 93 15.27 -0.23 2.21
N VAL A 94 15.32 -1.17 1.26
CA VAL A 94 16.51 -1.40 0.42
C VAL A 94 16.22 -0.88 -0.97
N MET A 95 17.01 0.09 -1.41
CA MET A 95 16.97 0.64 -2.76
C MET A 95 18.30 0.38 -3.46
N ALA A 96 18.26 0.05 -4.74
CA ALA A 96 19.45 -0.24 -5.53
C ALA A 96 19.51 0.63 -6.78
N VAL A 97 20.70 0.74 -7.35
CA VAL A 97 20.90 1.21 -8.71
C VAL A 97 21.22 -0.01 -9.58
N THR A 98 20.49 -0.20 -10.68
CA THR A 98 20.75 -1.27 -11.65
C THR A 98 22.02 -0.99 -12.45
N VAL A 99 22.51 -1.97 -13.20
CA VAL A 99 23.65 -1.79 -14.12
C VAL A 99 23.40 -0.71 -15.18
N ASP A 100 22.13 -0.48 -15.54
CA ASP A 100 21.69 0.55 -16.48
C ASP A 100 21.50 1.93 -15.82
N GLY A 101 21.82 2.06 -14.53
CA GLY A 101 21.73 3.32 -13.79
C GLY A 101 20.32 3.67 -13.29
N THR A 102 19.36 2.74 -13.36
CA THR A 102 17.98 2.96 -12.88
C THR A 102 17.86 2.65 -11.39
N ARG A 103 17.08 3.43 -10.65
CA ARG A 103 16.81 3.15 -9.22
C ARG A 103 15.63 2.20 -9.09
N ASP A 104 15.76 1.17 -8.26
CA ASP A 104 14.67 0.25 -7.91
C ASP A 104 14.63 -0.02 -6.40
N ILE A 105 13.44 -0.17 -5.83
CA ILE A 105 13.25 -0.57 -4.43
C ILE A 105 13.20 -2.09 -4.39
N LEU A 106 14.26 -2.72 -3.87
CA LEU A 106 14.37 -4.18 -3.82
C LEU A 106 13.45 -4.80 -2.76
N GLY A 107 13.15 -4.07 -1.70
CA GLY A 107 12.17 -4.51 -0.72
C GLY A 107 12.01 -3.59 0.47
N ILE A 108 11.01 -3.93 1.26
CA ILE A 108 10.60 -3.22 2.47
C ILE A 108 10.31 -4.27 3.54
N TRP A 109 10.91 -4.12 4.72
CA TRP A 109 10.75 -5.06 5.84
C TRP A 109 10.46 -4.33 7.14
N ALA A 110 9.45 -4.80 7.87
CA ALA A 110 9.24 -4.38 9.24
C ALA A 110 10.26 -5.10 10.13
N GLY A 111 11.05 -4.34 10.87
CA GLY A 111 11.90 -4.88 11.93
C GLY A 111 11.12 -5.12 13.21
N ASP A 112 11.65 -6.02 14.03
CA ASP A 112 11.22 -6.16 15.41
C ASP A 112 11.70 -4.94 16.21
N GLY A 113 10.76 -4.06 16.57
CA GLY A 113 11.04 -2.89 17.41
C GLY A 113 11.07 -3.28 18.89
N GLY A 114 12.03 -2.69 19.63
CA GLY A 114 12.16 -2.82 21.10
C GLY A 114 11.04 -2.14 21.89
#